data_AF-A0A0Q4CSC5-F1
#
_entry.id   AF-A0A0Q4CSC5-F1
#
_cell.length_a   1.000
_cell.length_b   1.000
_cell.length_c   1.000
_cell.angle_alpha   90.00
_cell.angle_beta   90.00
_cell.angle_gamma   90.00
#
_symmetry.space_group_name_H-M   'P 1'
#
loop_
_entity.id
_entity.type
_entity.pdbx_description
1 polymer ?
#
loop_
_entity_poly.entity_id
_entity_poly.type
_entity_poly.pdbx_seq_one_letter_code
_entity_poly.pdbx_strand_id
1 'polypeptide(L)'
;MTAWVFGKLPAHGDFVARGMDAATRGALDDWLADALATARARFPGDFDARFDVAQPWRATGEGVAGAVAASQDAVGRRFPVLLLADDAQLDPSACEDLLYAAITEGWDVDRLAAAGSAPRGVVARWSSAQGNGLDGPHPVELIVEMLA
;
A
#
# COMPACT_ATOMS: atom_id res chain seq x y z
N MET A 1 -10.35 -10.04 13.31
CA MET A 1 -10.36 -8.78 12.54
C MET A 1 -9.86 -9.09 11.14
N THR A 2 -10.37 -8.40 10.13
CA THR A 2 -9.95 -8.52 8.73
C THR A 2 -8.58 -7.92 8.50
N ALA A 3 -8.00 -8.12 7.32
CA ALA A 3 -6.77 -7.45 6.91
C ALA A 3 -6.88 -5.93 7.01
N TRP A 4 -5.73 -5.30 7.12
CA TRP A 4 -5.58 -3.85 7.12
C TRP A 4 -5.54 -3.34 5.70
N VAL A 5 -6.45 -2.43 5.37
CA VAL A 5 -6.46 -1.72 4.08
C VAL A 5 -6.48 -0.23 4.35
N PHE A 6 -5.58 0.51 3.72
CA PHE A 6 -5.54 1.98 3.80
C PHE A 6 -5.09 2.60 2.49
N GLY A 7 -5.66 3.74 2.12
CA GLY A 7 -5.25 4.51 0.94
C GLY A 7 -6.41 4.84 0.01
N LYS A 8 -6.21 4.75 -1.30
CA LYS A 8 -7.26 5.01 -2.30
C LYS A 8 -7.52 3.83 -3.22
N LEU A 9 -8.78 3.63 -3.56
CA LEU A 9 -9.22 2.62 -4.51
C LEU A 9 -10.10 3.28 -5.58
N PRO A 10 -10.03 2.85 -6.85
CA PRO A 10 -10.81 3.46 -7.93
C PRO A 10 -12.33 3.43 -7.71
N ALA A 11 -12.84 2.46 -6.93
CA ALA A 11 -14.25 2.34 -6.60
C ALA A 11 -14.74 3.35 -5.53
N HIS A 12 -13.86 4.14 -4.91
CA HIS A 12 -14.21 5.08 -3.83
C HIS A 12 -13.80 6.49 -4.20
N GLY A 13 -14.62 7.47 -3.80
CA GLY A 13 -14.34 8.90 -4.03
C GLY A 13 -13.42 9.54 -2.99
N ASP A 14 -13.03 8.82 -1.94
CA ASP A 14 -12.18 9.31 -0.86
C ASP A 14 -11.33 8.18 -0.27
N PHE A 15 -10.49 8.50 0.73
CA PHE A 15 -9.68 7.54 1.45
C PHE A 15 -10.51 6.40 2.04
N VAL A 16 -9.95 5.18 1.95
CA VAL A 16 -10.50 3.98 2.57
C VAL A 16 -9.61 3.54 3.73
N ALA A 17 -10.23 3.00 4.77
CA ALA A 17 -9.54 2.43 5.93
C ALA A 17 -10.37 1.28 6.51
N ARG A 18 -9.75 0.09 6.67
CA ARG A 18 -10.38 -1.11 7.26
C ARG A 18 -9.39 -1.92 8.09
N GLY A 19 -9.91 -2.66 9.07
CA GLY A 19 -9.14 -3.62 9.88
C GLY A 19 -8.28 -3.01 10.99
N MET A 20 -8.18 -1.68 11.08
CA MET A 20 -7.27 -0.95 11.98
C MET A 20 -8.00 0.05 12.89
N ASP A 21 -7.37 0.43 13.99
CA ASP A 21 -7.84 1.50 14.87
C ASP A 21 -7.46 2.90 14.35
N ALA A 22 -7.95 3.94 15.03
CA ALA A 22 -7.74 5.33 14.61
C ALA A 22 -6.27 5.77 14.72
N ALA A 23 -5.53 5.27 15.72
CA ALA A 23 -4.13 5.63 15.91
C ALA A 23 -3.26 5.03 14.80
N THR A 24 -3.47 3.75 14.48
CA THR A 24 -2.82 3.06 13.37
C THR A 24 -3.14 3.73 12.04
N ARG A 25 -4.41 4.07 11.80
CA ARG A 25 -4.80 4.82 10.60
C ARG A 25 -4.04 6.14 10.47
N GLY A 26 -3.95 6.91 11.55
CA GLY A 26 -3.24 8.19 11.56
C GLY A 26 -1.75 8.02 11.23
N ALA A 27 -1.09 7.04 11.86
CA ALA A 27 0.32 6.77 11.59
C ALA A 27 0.60 6.35 10.14
N LEU A 28 -0.30 5.57 9.52
CA LEU A 28 -0.20 5.19 8.11
C LEU A 28 -0.45 6.36 7.17
N ASP A 29 -1.40 7.24 7.50
CA ASP A 29 -1.69 8.46 6.75
C ASP A 29 -0.50 9.41 6.73
N ASP A 30 0.02 9.76 7.92
CA ASP A 30 1.17 10.65 8.07
C ASP A 30 2.39 10.12 7.30
N TRP A 31 2.70 8.83 7.45
CA TRP A 31 3.83 8.22 6.76
C TRP A 31 3.67 8.23 5.23
N LEU A 32 2.53 7.79 4.70
CA LEU A 32 2.34 7.74 3.24
C LEU A 32 2.25 9.15 2.65
N ALA A 33 1.69 10.12 3.38
CA ALA A 33 1.70 11.52 2.99
C ALA A 33 3.14 12.06 2.88
N ASP A 34 3.98 11.80 3.89
CA ASP A 34 5.40 12.21 3.89
C ASP A 34 6.21 11.52 2.78
N ALA A 35 5.98 10.23 2.55
CA ALA A 35 6.64 9.48 1.49
C ALA A 35 6.24 10.00 0.09
N LEU A 36 4.95 10.32 -0.09
CA LEU A 36 4.44 10.91 -1.33
C LEU A 36 5.00 12.32 -1.56
N ALA A 37 5.09 13.15 -0.51
CA ALA A 37 5.68 14.48 -0.57
C ALA A 37 7.16 14.41 -0.96
N THR A 38 7.91 13.49 -0.37
CA THR A 38 9.32 13.21 -0.70
C THR A 38 9.48 12.81 -2.17
N ALA A 39 8.62 11.92 -2.68
CA ALA A 39 8.63 11.50 -4.07
C ALA A 39 8.30 12.65 -5.04
N ARG A 40 7.31 13.50 -4.72
CA ARG A 40 6.98 14.69 -5.52
C ARG A 40 8.13 15.69 -5.57
N ALA A 41 8.82 15.91 -4.45
CA ALA A 41 9.99 16.78 -4.41
C ALA A 41 11.16 16.20 -5.23
N ARG A 42 11.31 14.87 -5.28
CA ARG A 42 12.35 14.19 -6.05
C ARG A 42 12.10 14.20 -7.55
N PHE A 43 10.84 14.15 -7.98
CA PHE A 43 10.42 14.04 -9.39
C PHE A 43 9.41 15.13 -9.81
N PRO A 44 9.73 16.44 -9.68
CA PRO A 44 8.74 17.52 -9.81
C PRO A 44 8.09 17.65 -11.19
N GLY A 45 8.73 17.16 -12.26
CA GLY A 45 8.20 17.20 -13.64
C GLY A 45 7.55 15.90 -14.13
N ASP A 46 7.92 14.76 -13.54
CA ASP A 46 7.56 13.43 -14.04
C ASP A 46 6.82 12.57 -13.00
N PHE A 47 6.53 13.12 -11.82
CA PHE A 47 5.92 12.38 -10.71
C PHE A 47 4.66 11.62 -11.17
N ASP A 48 3.74 12.30 -11.84
CA ASP A 48 2.47 11.69 -12.24
C ASP A 48 2.69 10.53 -13.22
N ALA A 49 3.53 10.72 -14.23
CA ALA A 49 3.84 9.68 -15.22
C ALA A 49 4.56 8.47 -14.58
N ARG A 50 5.49 8.72 -13.65
CA ARG A 50 6.19 7.65 -12.90
C ARG A 50 5.22 6.90 -11.99
N PHE A 51 4.36 7.62 -11.29
CA PHE A 51 3.38 7.04 -10.38
C PHE A 51 2.37 6.16 -11.12
N ASP A 52 1.93 6.55 -12.31
CA ASP A 52 0.96 5.78 -13.10
C ASP A 52 1.50 4.44 -13.62
N VAL A 53 2.83 4.28 -13.74
CA VAL A 53 3.47 3.04 -14.22
C VAL A 53 4.21 2.28 -13.11
N ALA A 54 4.20 2.83 -11.90
CA ALA A 54 4.89 2.29 -10.74
C ALA A 54 4.42 0.88 -10.40
N GLN A 55 5.38 0.00 -10.12
CA GLN A 55 5.09 -1.38 -9.73
C GLN A 55 4.93 -1.49 -8.21
N PRO A 56 4.07 -2.39 -7.70
CA PRO A 56 3.91 -2.62 -6.28
C PRO A 56 5.20 -3.03 -5.58
N TRP A 57 5.21 -2.77 -4.28
CA TRP A 57 6.23 -3.25 -3.35
C TRP A 57 5.59 -4.17 -2.33
N ARG A 58 6.24 -5.29 -2.05
CA ARG A 58 5.82 -6.31 -1.10
C ARG A 58 6.35 -5.99 0.29
N ALA A 59 5.55 -6.29 1.31
CA ALA A 59 5.91 -6.15 2.71
C ALA A 59 6.07 -7.54 3.35
N THR A 60 7.13 -7.70 4.15
CA THR A 60 7.37 -8.91 4.96
C THR A 60 7.74 -8.55 6.39
N GLY A 61 7.34 -9.40 7.33
CA GLY A 61 7.72 -9.37 8.73
C GLY A 61 7.17 -10.60 9.44
N GLU A 62 7.64 -10.87 10.66
CA GLU A 62 7.07 -11.97 11.46
C GLU A 62 5.61 -11.65 11.80
N GLY A 63 4.67 -12.49 11.38
CA GLY A 63 3.24 -12.28 11.62
C GLY A 63 2.60 -11.23 10.71
N VAL A 64 3.28 -10.80 9.64
CA VAL A 64 2.74 -9.85 8.66
C VAL A 64 3.28 -10.05 7.26
N ALA A 65 2.38 -10.07 6.30
CA ALA A 65 2.66 -9.99 4.88
C ALA A 65 1.79 -8.91 4.25
N GLY A 66 2.24 -8.32 3.15
CA GLY A 66 1.46 -7.25 2.53
C GLY A 66 2.03 -6.77 1.21
N ALA A 67 1.38 -5.74 0.69
CA ALA A 67 1.85 -5.01 -0.46
C ALA A 67 1.36 -3.55 -0.41
N VAL A 68 2.06 -2.67 -1.11
CA VAL A 68 1.63 -1.32 -1.44
C VAL A 68 1.67 -1.15 -2.95
N ALA A 69 0.66 -0.52 -3.54
CA ALA A 69 0.57 -0.27 -4.97
C ALA A 69 0.22 1.20 -5.24
N ALA A 70 0.71 1.73 -6.36
CA ALA A 70 0.23 3.00 -6.89
C ALA A 70 -1.26 2.89 -7.24
N SER A 71 -2.06 3.88 -6.84
CA SER A 71 -3.50 3.89 -7.08
C SER A 71 -4.07 5.31 -7.11
N GLN A 72 -5.38 5.41 -7.29
CA GLN A 72 -6.14 6.65 -7.32
C GLN A 72 -7.57 6.40 -6.83
N ASP A 73 -8.25 7.46 -6.43
CA ASP A 73 -9.70 7.43 -6.19
C ASP A 73 -10.49 7.56 -7.50
N ALA A 74 -11.82 7.48 -7.38
CA ALA A 74 -12.77 7.60 -8.48
C ALA A 74 -12.70 8.93 -9.26
N VAL A 75 -12.08 9.97 -8.68
CA VAL A 75 -11.91 11.29 -9.32
C VAL A 75 -10.47 11.51 -9.84
N GLY A 76 -9.59 10.51 -9.72
CA GLY A 76 -8.24 10.51 -10.28
C GLY A 76 -7.16 11.12 -9.40
N ARG A 77 -7.41 11.37 -8.11
CA ARG A 77 -6.37 11.89 -7.20
C ARG A 77 -5.46 10.74 -6.75
N ARG A 78 -4.20 10.75 -7.23
CA ARG A 78 -3.16 9.75 -6.90
C ARG A 78 -2.86 9.67 -5.41
N PHE A 79 -2.92 8.46 -4.87
CA PHE A 79 -2.43 8.09 -3.55
C PHE A 79 -2.28 6.56 -3.53
N PRO A 80 -1.24 6.00 -2.89
CA PRO A 80 -1.05 4.55 -2.85
C PRO A 80 -2.19 3.83 -2.13
N VAL A 81 -2.30 2.53 -2.35
CA VAL A 81 -3.13 1.64 -1.52
C VAL A 81 -2.24 0.59 -0.87
N LEU A 82 -2.48 0.35 0.41
CA LEU A 82 -1.77 -0.58 1.26
C LEU A 82 -2.71 -1.72 1.67
N LEU A 83 -2.22 -2.96 1.59
CA LEU A 83 -2.82 -4.14 2.20
C LEU A 83 -1.78 -4.80 3.11
N LEU A 84 -2.10 -4.97 4.40
CA LEU A 84 -1.32 -5.78 5.34
C LEU A 84 -2.22 -6.85 5.97
N ALA A 85 -1.73 -8.08 6.05
CA ALA A 85 -2.46 -9.22 6.58
C ALA A 85 -1.53 -10.14 7.38
N ASP A 86 -2.10 -11.10 8.09
CA ASP A 86 -1.36 -12.18 8.75
C ASP A 86 -0.62 -13.06 7.72
N ASP A 87 0.68 -13.25 7.92
CA ASP A 87 1.55 -14.04 7.03
C ASP A 87 1.19 -15.54 7.00
N ALA A 88 0.47 -16.02 8.02
CA ALA A 88 -0.04 -17.38 8.07
C ALA A 88 -1.18 -17.64 7.08
N GLN A 89 -1.86 -16.59 6.57
CA GLN A 89 -2.99 -16.71 5.65
C GLN A 89 -2.66 -16.21 4.25
N LEU A 90 -1.91 -15.11 4.14
CA LEU A 90 -1.54 -14.52 2.86
C LEU A 90 -0.02 -14.35 2.83
N ASP A 91 0.60 -14.79 1.74
CA ASP A 91 1.98 -14.41 1.45
C ASP A 91 2.03 -13.02 0.75
N PRO A 92 3.21 -12.37 0.69
CA PRO A 92 3.31 -11.05 0.10
C PRO A 92 2.95 -10.98 -1.40
N SER A 93 3.11 -12.08 -2.14
CA SER A 93 2.72 -12.14 -3.56
C SER A 93 1.21 -12.16 -3.70
N ALA A 94 0.52 -12.93 -2.86
CA ALA A 94 -0.94 -12.96 -2.82
C ALA A 94 -1.52 -11.57 -2.46
N CYS A 95 -0.88 -10.84 -1.55
CA CYS A 95 -1.28 -9.47 -1.22
C CYS A 95 -1.13 -8.51 -2.42
N GLU A 96 -0.05 -8.64 -3.18
CA GLU A 96 0.16 -7.87 -4.42
C GLU A 96 -0.92 -8.18 -5.47
N ASP A 97 -1.20 -9.47 -5.70
CA ASP A 97 -2.24 -9.91 -6.64
C ASP A 97 -3.62 -9.37 -6.25
N LEU A 98 -3.95 -9.37 -4.95
CA LEU A 98 -5.20 -8.82 -4.43
C LEU A 98 -5.31 -7.30 -4.64
N LEU A 99 -4.22 -6.54 -4.47
CA LEU A 99 -4.22 -5.10 -4.77
C LEU A 99 -4.45 -4.85 -6.25
N TYR A 100 -3.79 -5.60 -7.13
CA TYR A 100 -4.01 -5.49 -8.57
C TYR A 100 -5.45 -5.82 -8.97
N ALA A 101 -6.00 -6.92 -8.45
CA ALA A 101 -7.40 -7.28 -8.70
C ALA A 101 -8.34 -6.18 -8.20
N ALA A 102 -8.13 -5.65 -7.00
CA ALA A 102 -8.97 -4.59 -6.45
C ALA A 102 -8.94 -3.30 -7.27
N ILE A 103 -7.76 -2.91 -7.76
CA ILE A 103 -7.59 -1.71 -8.60
C ILE A 103 -8.23 -1.92 -9.98
N THR A 104 -7.96 -3.06 -10.63
CA THR A 104 -8.37 -3.30 -12.02
C THR A 104 -9.84 -3.66 -12.18
N GLU A 105 -10.39 -4.42 -11.22
CA GLU A 105 -11.79 -4.85 -11.24
C GLU A 105 -12.71 -3.91 -10.44
N GLY A 106 -12.17 -2.88 -9.79
CA GLY A 106 -12.95 -1.89 -9.05
C GLY A 106 -13.63 -2.46 -7.80
N TRP A 107 -12.88 -3.18 -6.96
CA TRP A 107 -13.43 -3.75 -5.72
C TRP A 107 -13.71 -2.67 -4.68
N ASP A 108 -14.75 -2.90 -3.87
CA ASP A 108 -14.92 -2.15 -2.64
C ASP A 108 -13.88 -2.54 -1.56
N VAL A 109 -13.70 -1.68 -0.56
CA VAL A 109 -12.67 -1.88 0.48
C VAL A 109 -13.01 -3.06 1.39
N ASP A 110 -14.30 -3.34 1.59
CA ASP A 110 -14.76 -4.40 2.48
C ASP A 110 -14.45 -5.79 1.89
N ARG A 111 -14.62 -5.96 0.58
CA ARG A 111 -14.20 -7.14 -0.17
C ARG A 111 -12.69 -7.37 -0.07
N LEU A 112 -11.88 -6.32 -0.27
CA LEU A 112 -10.42 -6.43 -0.19
C LEU A 112 -9.97 -6.79 1.23
N ALA A 113 -10.50 -6.12 2.25
CA ALA A 113 -10.15 -6.38 3.64
C ALA A 113 -10.53 -7.81 4.07
N ALA A 114 -11.68 -8.33 3.61
CA ALA A 114 -12.16 -9.66 3.92
C ALA A 114 -11.28 -10.81 3.34
N ALA A 115 -10.37 -10.51 2.41
CA ALA A 115 -9.48 -11.51 1.82
C ALA A 115 -8.42 -12.06 2.79
N GLY A 116 -8.12 -11.33 3.86
CA GLY A 116 -7.14 -11.71 4.88
C GLY A 116 -7.60 -11.45 6.31
N SER A 117 -6.80 -11.90 7.26
CA SER A 117 -6.92 -11.55 8.68
C SER A 117 -5.96 -10.42 9.06
N ALA A 118 -6.24 -9.76 10.18
CA ALA A 118 -5.42 -8.67 10.67
C ALA A 118 -3.96 -9.13 10.91
N PRO A 119 -2.96 -8.31 10.54
CA PRO A 119 -1.57 -8.60 10.84
C PRO A 119 -1.36 -8.70 12.36
N ARG A 120 -0.45 -9.59 12.76
CA ARG A 120 -0.08 -9.84 14.16
C ARG A 120 1.27 -9.25 14.54
N GLY A 121 2.04 -8.82 13.54
CA GLY A 121 3.36 -8.22 13.73
C GLY A 121 3.55 -6.92 12.94
N VAL A 122 4.81 -6.56 12.76
CA VAL A 122 5.24 -5.30 12.17
C VAL A 122 6.07 -5.59 10.93
N VAL A 123 5.87 -4.79 9.88
CA VAL A 123 6.65 -4.93 8.64
C VAL A 123 8.13 -4.69 8.97
N ALA A 124 8.96 -5.66 8.62
CA ALA A 124 10.40 -5.60 8.79
C ALA A 124 11.09 -5.13 7.51
N ARG A 125 10.53 -5.46 6.34
CA ARG A 125 11.14 -5.16 5.04
C ARG A 125 10.11 -4.94 3.95
N TRP A 126 10.43 -4.02 3.06
CA TRP A 126 9.74 -3.78 1.79
C TRP A 126 10.65 -4.20 0.64
N SER A 127 10.09 -4.82 -0.42
CA SER A 127 10.86 -5.20 -1.60
C SER A 127 10.10 -5.02 -2.90
N SER A 128 10.83 -4.64 -3.96
CA SER A 128 10.30 -4.61 -5.32
C SER A 128 10.47 -5.97 -6.00
N ALA A 129 9.72 -6.20 -7.08
CA ALA A 129 9.93 -7.35 -7.96
C ALA A 129 11.34 -7.41 -8.57
N GLN A 130 12.07 -6.29 -8.60
CA GLN A 130 13.41 -6.15 -9.17
C GLN A 130 14.53 -6.41 -8.13
N GLY A 131 14.19 -6.68 -6.87
CA GLY A 131 15.15 -7.01 -5.81
C GLY A 131 15.64 -5.82 -4.98
N ASN A 132 15.20 -4.59 -5.28
CA ASN A 132 15.41 -3.45 -4.40
C ASN A 132 14.65 -3.67 -3.09
N GLY A 133 15.15 -3.13 -1.97
CA GLY A 133 14.44 -3.25 -0.71
C GLY A 133 14.83 -2.21 0.32
N LEU A 134 13.87 -1.92 1.21
CA LEU A 134 13.97 -0.95 2.28
C LEU A 134 13.61 -1.65 3.59
N ASP A 135 14.40 -1.43 4.63
CA ASP A 135 14.14 -2.02 5.94
C ASP A 135 13.33 -1.07 6.82
N GLY A 136 12.60 -1.67 7.77
CA GLY A 136 11.76 -0.97 8.74
C GLY A 136 10.29 -0.87 8.33
N PRO A 137 9.44 -0.45 9.28
CA PRO A 137 7.98 -0.47 9.09
C PRO A 137 7.50 0.57 8.10
N HIS A 138 8.07 1.77 8.16
CA HIS A 138 7.57 2.98 7.48
C HIS A 138 8.72 3.79 6.87
N PRO A 139 9.47 3.25 5.89
CA PRO A 139 10.54 4.01 5.24
C PRO A 139 9.94 5.15 4.40
N VAL A 140 10.42 6.38 4.58
CA VAL A 140 9.90 7.56 3.86
C VAL A 140 10.29 7.53 2.38
N GLU A 141 11.34 6.79 2.03
CA GLU A 141 11.84 6.60 0.68
C GLU A 141 11.00 5.63 -0.15
N LEU A 142 10.01 4.93 0.45
CA LEU A 142 9.28 3.85 -0.22
C LEU A 142 8.70 4.27 -1.57
N ILE A 143 8.03 5.42 -1.61
CA ILE A 143 7.44 5.91 -2.86
C ILE A 143 8.53 6.42 -3.81
N VAL A 144 9.62 7.02 -3.31
CA VAL A 144 10.73 7.42 -4.18
C VAL A 144 11.31 6.22 -4.93
N GLU A 145 11.60 5.14 -4.21
CA GLU A 145 12.15 3.90 -4.79
C GLU A 145 11.15 3.18 -5.67
N MET A 146 9.86 3.29 -5.36
CA MET A 146 8.78 2.79 -6.22
C MET A 146 8.71 3.51 -7.57
N LEU A 147 9.12 4.78 -7.63
CA LEU A 147 9.08 5.61 -8.84
C LEU A 147 10.42 5.66 -9.60
N ALA A 148 11.48 5.03 -9.07
CA ALA A 148 12.84 5.08 -9.59
C ALA A 148 13.03 4.16 -10.81
#